data_AF-A0AA85JPY8-F1
#
_entry.id   AF-A0AA85JPY8-F1
#
_cell.length_a   1.000
_cell.length_b   1.000
_cell.length_c   1.000
_cell.angle_alpha   90.00
_cell.angle_beta   90.00
_cell.angle_gamma   90.00
#
_symmetry.space_group_name_H-M   'P 1'
#
loop_
_entity.id
_entity.type
_entity.pdbx_description
1 polymer ?
#
loop_
_entity_poly.entity_id
_entity_poly.type
_entity_poly.pdbx_seq_one_letter_code
_entity_poly.pdbx_strand_id
1 'polypeptide(L)'
;MSTEVEYDQKLENQFMPWGFPNELVLCESARQGDIKALSRSIASGVDVNFFDGFGKTALHYAAGNGSYESVKLLVANKANVNICDSNGTTPLHLAAKGNHVRVVKFLLMSGANINHECLSGVKPIDLAVYNSETWNTLLNAANGDLPKVEHLVQMRTVPLIPQFAIQREIDKHAKANDKKSAKKSGKSKSGKKSGKGKQKKKK
;
A
#
# COMPACT_ATOMS: atom_id res chain seq x y z
N MET A 1 -33.33 -24.05 43.44
CA MET A 1 -31.91 -23.65 43.47
C MET A 1 -31.42 -23.71 42.04
N SER A 2 -31.48 -22.56 41.37
CA SER A 2 -31.13 -22.41 39.96
C SER A 2 -29.62 -22.53 39.82
N THR A 3 -29.14 -23.60 39.20
CA THR A 3 -27.78 -23.67 38.69
C THR A 3 -27.83 -23.22 37.23
N GLU A 4 -27.74 -21.91 37.01
CA GLU A 4 -27.41 -21.39 35.68
C GLU A 4 -25.99 -21.84 35.36
N VAL A 5 -25.90 -22.82 34.48
CA VAL A 5 -24.67 -23.22 33.83
C VAL A 5 -24.34 -22.07 32.88
N GLU A 6 -23.37 -21.26 33.27
CA GLU A 6 -22.78 -20.21 32.43
C GLU A 6 -22.15 -20.90 31.21
N TYR A 7 -22.97 -21.08 30.17
CA TYR A 7 -22.62 -21.80 28.95
C TYR A 7 -21.67 -20.91 28.15
N ASP A 8 -20.42 -21.35 28.08
CA ASP A 8 -19.29 -20.66 27.47
C ASP A 8 -19.58 -20.33 26.00
N GLN A 9 -19.87 -19.05 25.74
CA GLN A 9 -20.15 -18.46 24.42
C GLN A 9 -19.02 -18.66 23.39
N LYS A 10 -17.90 -19.26 23.80
CA LYS A 10 -16.78 -19.68 22.94
C LYS A 10 -17.05 -20.94 22.12
N LEU A 11 -17.95 -21.84 22.53
CA LEU A 11 -18.11 -23.15 21.88
C LEU A 11 -19.12 -23.15 20.71
N GLU A 12 -20.16 -22.30 20.74
CA GLU A 12 -21.10 -22.19 19.60
C GLU A 12 -20.45 -21.54 18.37
N ASN A 13 -19.39 -20.74 18.58
CA ASN A 13 -18.60 -20.18 17.49
C ASN A 13 -17.59 -21.16 16.88
N GLN A 14 -17.56 -22.44 17.30
CA GLN A 14 -16.63 -23.43 16.75
C GLN A 14 -17.27 -24.34 15.70
N PHE A 15 -18.60 -24.35 15.56
CA PHE A 15 -19.28 -25.32 14.69
C PHE A 15 -20.58 -24.77 14.10
N MET A 16 -20.51 -24.19 12.89
CA MET A 16 -21.69 -24.14 12.03
C MET A 16 -22.08 -25.60 11.66
N PRO A 17 -23.37 -25.95 11.52
CA PRO A 17 -23.84 -27.35 11.39
C PRO A 17 -23.31 -28.14 10.18
N TRP A 18 -22.58 -27.48 9.29
CA TRP A 18 -22.03 -28.03 8.05
C TRP A 18 -20.49 -28.20 8.09
N GLY A 19 -19.84 -27.99 9.25
CA GLY A 19 -18.41 -28.33 9.43
C GLY A 19 -17.42 -27.47 8.64
N PHE A 20 -17.80 -26.25 8.23
CA PHE A 20 -16.87 -25.33 7.57
C PHE A 20 -15.99 -24.60 8.59
N PRO A 21 -14.67 -24.48 8.37
CA PRO A 21 -13.78 -23.71 9.23
C PRO A 21 -14.24 -22.25 9.34
N ASN A 22 -14.10 -21.63 10.52
CA ASN A 22 -14.44 -20.22 10.75
C ASN A 22 -13.72 -19.27 9.78
N GLU A 23 -12.55 -19.70 9.33
CA GLU A 23 -11.73 -19.05 8.33
C GLU A 23 -12.43 -18.93 6.96
N LEU A 24 -13.25 -19.92 6.58
CA LEU A 24 -14.04 -19.88 5.35
C LEU A 24 -15.23 -18.93 5.48
N VAL A 25 -15.81 -18.81 6.67
CA VAL A 25 -16.91 -17.87 6.96
C VAL A 25 -16.47 -16.42 6.76
N LEU A 26 -15.20 -16.10 7.07
CA LEU A 26 -14.63 -14.79 6.79
C LEU A 26 -14.60 -14.48 5.29
N CYS A 27 -14.13 -15.43 4.47
CA CYS A 27 -14.08 -15.25 3.02
C CYS A 27 -15.47 -15.13 2.40
N GLU A 28 -16.42 -15.94 2.87
CA GLU A 28 -17.79 -15.95 2.38
C GLU A 28 -18.56 -14.68 2.75
N SER A 29 -18.44 -14.21 3.99
CA SER A 29 -19.03 -12.94 4.41
C SER A 29 -18.46 -11.75 3.62
N ALA A 30 -17.15 -11.77 3.33
CA ALA A 30 -16.52 -10.76 2.48
C ALA A 30 -17.01 -10.82 1.03
N ARG A 31 -17.23 -12.02 0.48
CA ARG A 31 -17.77 -12.25 -0.87
C ARG A 31 -19.19 -11.70 -1.03
N GLN A 32 -20.03 -11.91 -0.02
CA GLN A 32 -21.41 -11.40 -0.02
C GLN A 32 -21.48 -9.90 0.34
N GLY A 33 -20.44 -9.35 0.96
CA GLY A 33 -20.47 -7.99 1.49
C GLY A 33 -21.24 -7.84 2.79
N ASP A 34 -21.49 -8.94 3.52
CA ASP A 34 -22.17 -8.90 4.81
C ASP A 34 -21.21 -8.39 5.90
N ILE A 35 -21.27 -7.09 6.17
CA ILE A 35 -20.47 -6.41 7.17
C ILE A 35 -20.70 -6.95 8.58
N LYS A 36 -21.92 -7.41 8.90
CA LYS A 36 -22.23 -7.92 10.25
C LYS A 36 -21.61 -9.29 10.45
N ALA A 37 -21.73 -10.19 9.48
CA ALA A 37 -21.04 -11.47 9.51
C ALA A 37 -19.51 -11.29 9.52
N LEU A 38 -19.00 -10.42 8.65
CA LEU A 38 -17.57 -10.11 8.56
C LEU A 38 -17.00 -9.59 9.88
N SER A 39 -17.70 -8.64 10.51
CA SER A 39 -17.30 -8.08 11.81
C SER A 39 -17.31 -9.14 12.91
N ARG A 40 -18.26 -10.09 12.89
CA ARG A 40 -18.31 -11.18 13.87
C ARG A 40 -17.14 -12.15 13.69
N SER A 41 -16.81 -12.53 12.46
CA SER A 41 -15.66 -13.41 12.16
C SER A 41 -14.32 -12.79 12.55
N ILE A 42 -14.17 -11.47 12.39
CA ILE A 42 -12.96 -10.77 12.84
C ILE A 42 -12.92 -10.70 14.39
N ALA A 43 -14.06 -10.44 15.03
CA ALA A 43 -14.16 -10.42 16.48
C ALA A 43 -13.91 -11.80 17.12
N SER A 44 -14.18 -12.89 16.40
CA SER A 44 -13.88 -14.26 16.87
C SER A 44 -12.39 -14.62 16.80
N GLY A 45 -11.51 -13.70 16.33
CA GLY A 45 -10.06 -13.90 16.31
C GLY A 45 -9.54 -14.66 15.10
N VAL A 46 -10.30 -14.73 14.01
CA VAL A 46 -9.85 -15.32 12.74
C VAL A 46 -8.74 -14.47 12.13
N ASP A 47 -7.72 -15.11 11.57
CA ASP A 47 -6.70 -14.40 10.79
C ASP A 47 -7.32 -13.76 9.54
N VAL A 48 -7.24 -12.43 9.47
CA VAL A 48 -7.78 -11.62 8.37
C VAL A 48 -7.07 -11.91 7.04
N ASN A 49 -5.84 -12.44 7.10
CA ASN A 49 -5.03 -12.82 5.96
C ASN A 49 -5.17 -14.29 5.57
N PHE A 50 -6.08 -15.02 6.22
CA PHE A 50 -6.41 -16.38 5.82
C PHE A 50 -6.80 -16.42 4.34
N PHE A 51 -6.36 -17.48 3.67
CA PHE A 51 -6.66 -17.76 2.28
C PHE A 51 -7.35 -19.12 2.14
N ASP A 52 -8.27 -19.21 1.18
CA ASP A 52 -8.95 -20.46 0.86
C ASP A 52 -8.11 -21.38 -0.04
N GLY A 53 -8.70 -22.50 -0.47
CA GLY A 53 -8.05 -23.45 -1.38
C GLY A 53 -7.65 -22.89 -2.75
N PHE A 54 -8.09 -21.68 -3.11
CA PHE A 54 -7.68 -20.96 -4.31
C PHE A 54 -6.58 -19.93 -4.03
N GLY A 55 -6.11 -19.83 -2.77
CA GLY A 55 -5.17 -18.80 -2.34
C GLY A 55 -5.84 -17.43 -2.17
N LYS A 56 -7.16 -17.34 -2.21
CA LYS A 56 -7.88 -16.07 -2.11
C LYS A 56 -8.18 -15.74 -0.66
N THR A 57 -7.84 -14.52 -0.28
CA THR A 57 -8.20 -13.95 1.03
C THR A 57 -9.57 -13.29 1.00
N ALA A 58 -10.13 -13.00 2.18
CA ALA A 58 -11.34 -12.19 2.30
C ALA A 58 -11.26 -10.85 1.53
N LEU A 59 -10.06 -10.26 1.46
CA LEU A 59 -9.84 -9.01 0.71
C LEU A 59 -9.98 -9.19 -0.80
N HIS A 60 -9.60 -10.34 -1.36
CA HIS A 60 -9.82 -10.65 -2.78
C HIS A 60 -11.32 -10.65 -3.11
N TYR A 61 -12.10 -11.32 -2.26
CA TYR A 61 -13.55 -11.42 -2.43
C TYR A 61 -14.25 -10.08 -2.27
N ALA A 62 -13.92 -9.33 -1.21
CA ALA A 62 -14.46 -7.99 -1.01
C ALA A 62 -14.11 -7.04 -2.17
N ALA A 63 -12.88 -7.14 -2.69
CA ALA A 63 -12.43 -6.31 -3.80
C ALA A 63 -13.12 -6.65 -5.13
N GLY A 64 -13.29 -7.95 -5.44
CA GLY A 64 -14.01 -8.40 -6.63
C GLY A 64 -15.51 -8.10 -6.60
N ASN A 65 -16.12 -8.10 -5.41
CA ASN A 65 -17.53 -7.74 -5.24
C ASN A 65 -17.77 -6.22 -5.23
N GLY A 66 -16.72 -5.42 -5.05
CA GLY A 66 -16.84 -3.96 -4.94
C GLY A 66 -17.34 -3.48 -3.58
N SER A 67 -17.32 -4.33 -2.55
CA SER A 67 -17.78 -4.02 -1.20
C SER A 67 -16.79 -3.12 -0.47
N TYR A 68 -16.92 -1.82 -0.68
CA TYR A 68 -16.04 -0.80 -0.11
C TYR A 68 -15.96 -0.85 1.42
N GLU A 69 -17.09 -1.05 2.08
CA GLU A 69 -17.20 -1.15 3.53
C GLU A 69 -16.46 -2.39 4.05
N SER A 70 -16.57 -3.54 3.36
CA SER A 70 -15.83 -4.76 3.70
C SER A 70 -14.33 -4.56 3.54
N VAL A 71 -13.90 -3.95 2.42
CA VAL A 71 -12.49 -3.65 2.16
C VAL A 71 -11.93 -2.73 3.25
N LYS A 72 -12.65 -1.68 3.63
CA LYS A 72 -12.27 -0.78 4.72
C LYS A 72 -12.09 -1.52 6.04
N LEU A 73 -13.04 -2.37 6.39
CA LEU A 73 -13.03 -3.11 7.65
C LEU A 73 -11.85 -4.08 7.68
N LEU A 74 -11.59 -4.80 6.59
CA LEU A 74 -10.45 -5.71 6.46
C LEU A 74 -9.11 -4.97 6.58
N VAL A 75 -8.93 -3.87 5.84
CA VAL A 75 -7.70 -3.07 5.90
C VAL A 75 -7.49 -2.42 7.28
N ALA A 76 -8.57 -1.97 7.94
CA ALA A 76 -8.50 -1.46 9.31
C ALA A 76 -8.03 -2.54 10.31
N ASN A 77 -8.31 -3.81 10.03
CA ASN A 77 -7.84 -4.96 10.81
C ASN A 77 -6.52 -5.55 10.27
N LYS A 78 -5.71 -4.74 9.57
CA LYS A 78 -4.37 -5.10 9.07
C LYS A 78 -4.36 -6.22 8.02
N ALA A 79 -5.41 -6.32 7.20
CA ALA A 79 -5.36 -7.15 6.01
C ALA A 79 -4.25 -6.66 5.06
N ASN A 80 -3.44 -7.58 4.55
CA ASN A 80 -2.39 -7.29 3.60
C ASN A 80 -2.98 -7.15 2.18
N VAL A 81 -2.84 -5.95 1.61
CA VAL A 81 -3.41 -5.57 0.31
C VAL A 81 -2.67 -6.17 -0.89
N ASN A 82 -1.49 -6.74 -0.68
CA ASN A 82 -0.60 -7.26 -1.71
C ASN A 82 -0.53 -8.79 -1.74
N ILE A 83 -1.35 -9.49 -0.95
CA ILE A 83 -1.44 -10.96 -1.05
C ILE A 83 -1.91 -11.32 -2.45
N CYS A 84 -1.28 -12.34 -3.03
CA CYS A 84 -1.63 -12.86 -4.33
C CYS A 84 -2.33 -14.21 -4.17
N ASP A 85 -3.34 -14.47 -4.99
CA ASP A 85 -3.96 -15.79 -5.07
C ASP A 85 -3.10 -16.79 -5.84
N SER A 86 -3.59 -18.02 -6.02
CA SER A 86 -2.84 -19.08 -6.73
C SER A 86 -2.50 -18.73 -8.18
N ASN A 87 -3.18 -17.74 -8.77
CA ASN A 87 -2.91 -17.27 -10.12
C ASN A 87 -1.98 -16.04 -10.13
N GLY A 88 -1.44 -15.63 -8.99
CA GLY A 88 -0.68 -14.39 -8.84
C GLY A 88 -1.56 -13.13 -8.92
N THR A 89 -2.89 -13.27 -8.83
CA THR A 89 -3.77 -12.11 -8.91
C THR A 89 -3.89 -11.46 -7.54
N THR A 90 -3.78 -10.12 -7.49
CA THR A 90 -3.94 -9.34 -6.26
C THR A 90 -5.40 -8.85 -6.13
N PRO A 91 -5.84 -8.40 -4.95
CA PRO A 91 -7.16 -7.78 -4.78
C PRO A 91 -7.40 -6.61 -5.75
N LEU A 92 -6.33 -5.88 -6.11
CA LEU A 92 -6.39 -4.79 -7.08
C LEU A 92 -6.77 -5.27 -8.49
N HIS A 93 -6.28 -6.44 -8.93
CA HIS A 93 -6.67 -7.03 -10.22
C HIS A 93 -8.18 -7.31 -10.27
N LEU A 94 -8.74 -7.85 -9.19
CA LEU A 94 -10.17 -8.17 -9.11
C LEU A 94 -11.03 -6.90 -9.07
N ALA A 95 -10.61 -5.89 -8.31
CA ALA A 95 -11.30 -4.60 -8.29
C ALA A 95 -11.25 -3.89 -9.66
N ALA A 96 -10.12 -3.98 -10.36
CA ALA A 96 -9.97 -3.42 -11.70
C ALA A 96 -10.87 -4.11 -12.72
N LYS A 97 -10.90 -5.45 -12.71
CA LYS A 97 -11.78 -6.27 -13.55
C LYS A 97 -13.27 -5.97 -13.31
N GLY A 98 -13.65 -5.72 -12.06
CA GLY A 98 -15.01 -5.35 -11.67
C GLY A 98 -15.38 -3.89 -11.91
N ASN A 99 -14.46 -3.05 -12.39
CA ASN A 99 -14.63 -1.59 -12.51
C ASN A 99 -15.05 -0.90 -11.20
N HIS A 100 -14.55 -1.39 -10.06
CA HIS A 100 -14.91 -0.91 -8.73
C HIS A 100 -14.05 0.28 -8.31
N VAL A 101 -14.29 1.43 -8.92
CA VAL A 101 -13.49 2.66 -8.77
C VAL A 101 -13.19 3.02 -7.30
N ARG A 102 -14.20 2.99 -6.42
CA ARG A 102 -14.05 3.35 -5.00
C ARG A 102 -13.09 2.41 -4.27
N VAL A 103 -13.18 1.12 -4.57
CA VAL A 103 -12.29 0.10 -4.01
C VAL A 103 -10.88 0.26 -4.57
N VAL A 104 -10.74 0.45 -5.88
CA VAL A 104 -9.43 0.67 -6.52
C VAL A 104 -8.70 1.86 -5.91
N LYS A 105 -9.37 3.02 -5.82
CA LYS A 105 -8.80 4.22 -5.17
C LYS A 105 -8.33 3.92 -3.75
N PHE A 106 -9.14 3.20 -2.96
CA PHE A 106 -8.80 2.87 -1.58
C PHE A 106 -7.65 1.86 -1.44
N LEU A 107 -7.60 0.84 -2.30
CA LEU A 107 -6.48 -0.12 -2.33
C LEU A 107 -5.17 0.59 -2.71
N LEU A 108 -5.20 1.48 -3.70
CA LEU A 108 -4.03 2.29 -4.08
C LEU A 108 -3.54 3.17 -2.93
N MET A 109 -4.46 3.83 -2.22
CA MET A 109 -4.13 4.59 -1.01
C MET A 109 -3.52 3.73 0.10
N SER A 110 -3.93 2.46 0.17
CA SER A 110 -3.47 1.51 1.17
C SER A 110 -2.12 0.86 0.80
N GLY A 111 -1.48 1.32 -0.28
CA GLY A 111 -0.16 0.83 -0.71
C GLY A 111 -0.22 -0.44 -1.57
N ALA A 112 -1.33 -0.68 -2.28
CA ALA A 112 -1.41 -1.77 -3.23
C ALA A 112 -0.43 -1.56 -4.40
N ASN A 113 0.28 -2.62 -4.79
CA ASN A 113 1.20 -2.60 -5.91
C ASN A 113 0.43 -2.59 -7.25
N ILE A 114 0.46 -1.45 -7.92
CA ILE A 114 -0.21 -1.25 -9.20
C ILE A 114 0.46 -1.97 -10.38
N ASN A 115 1.76 -2.25 -10.26
CA ASN A 115 2.56 -2.83 -11.33
C ASN A 115 2.74 -4.34 -11.20
N HIS A 116 2.12 -4.96 -10.19
CA HIS A 116 2.21 -6.39 -9.97
C HIS A 116 1.64 -7.14 -11.18
N GLU A 117 2.39 -8.10 -11.69
CA GLU A 117 1.97 -8.96 -12.79
C GLU A 117 1.50 -10.28 -12.21
N CYS A 118 0.30 -10.72 -12.59
CA CYS A 118 -0.13 -12.06 -12.26
C CYS A 118 0.66 -13.11 -13.06
N LEU A 119 0.45 -14.40 -12.82
CA LEU A 119 1.21 -15.47 -13.49
C LEU A 119 1.11 -15.45 -15.01
N SER A 120 0.04 -14.85 -15.58
CA SER A 120 -0.11 -14.66 -17.02
C SER A 120 0.58 -13.39 -17.56
N GLY A 121 1.33 -12.66 -16.74
CA GLY A 121 2.01 -11.41 -17.12
C GLY A 121 1.07 -10.20 -17.25
N VAL A 122 -0.18 -10.32 -16.78
CA VAL A 122 -1.21 -9.28 -16.93
C VAL A 122 -1.16 -8.35 -15.72
N LYS A 123 -1.21 -7.04 -15.95
CA LYS A 123 -1.27 -6.02 -14.88
C LYS A 123 -2.73 -5.69 -14.52
N PRO A 124 -2.98 -5.07 -13.35
CA PRO A 124 -4.32 -4.63 -12.97
C PRO A 124 -4.96 -3.69 -14.01
N ILE A 125 -4.16 -2.82 -14.63
CA ILE A 125 -4.64 -1.88 -15.66
C ILE A 125 -5.13 -2.58 -16.93
N ASP A 126 -4.51 -3.70 -17.30
CA ASP A 126 -4.87 -4.47 -18.50
C ASP A 126 -6.21 -5.20 -18.34
N LEU A 127 -6.65 -5.42 -17.10
CA LEU A 127 -7.96 -5.99 -16.78
C LEU A 127 -9.06 -4.94 -16.66
N ALA A 128 -8.71 -3.65 -16.58
CA ALA A 128 -9.69 -2.58 -16.49
C ALA A 128 -10.34 -2.34 -17.86
N VAL A 129 -11.64 -1.98 -17.85
CA VAL A 129 -12.34 -1.62 -19.09
C VAL A 129 -11.71 -0.37 -19.69
N TYR A 130 -11.35 -0.41 -20.97
CA TYR A 130 -10.74 0.72 -21.67
C TYR A 130 -11.55 2.01 -21.51
N ASN A 131 -10.88 3.12 -21.17
CA ASN A 131 -11.49 4.43 -20.92
C ASN A 131 -12.53 4.48 -19.79
N SER A 132 -12.56 3.49 -18.91
CA SER A 132 -13.34 3.55 -17.68
C SER A 132 -12.69 4.48 -16.65
N GLU A 133 -13.46 4.96 -15.67
CA GLU A 133 -12.89 5.73 -14.55
C GLU A 133 -11.83 4.90 -13.79
N THR A 134 -12.00 3.58 -13.72
CA THR A 134 -11.00 2.69 -13.13
C THR A 134 -9.72 2.63 -13.94
N TRP A 135 -9.81 2.52 -15.27
CA TRP A 135 -8.65 2.54 -16.15
C TRP A 135 -7.91 3.88 -16.06
N ASN A 136 -8.62 5.01 -16.06
CA ASN A 136 -8.03 6.33 -15.88
C ASN A 136 -7.34 6.48 -14.51
N THR A 137 -7.95 6.00 -13.43
CA THR A 137 -7.34 6.07 -12.09
C THR A 137 -6.10 5.20 -11.97
N LEU A 138 -6.10 4.00 -12.56
CA LEU A 138 -4.93 3.13 -12.63
C LEU A 138 -3.83 3.74 -13.52
N LEU A 139 -4.18 4.30 -14.67
CA LEU A 139 -3.22 4.97 -15.56
C LEU A 139 -2.54 6.16 -14.88
N ASN A 140 -3.33 7.02 -14.22
CA ASN A 140 -2.79 8.16 -13.48
C ASN A 140 -1.90 7.70 -12.32
N ALA A 141 -2.33 6.70 -11.56
CA ALA A 141 -1.55 6.14 -10.47
C ALA A 141 -0.23 5.49 -10.96
N ALA A 142 -0.24 4.85 -12.13
CA ALA A 142 0.96 4.28 -12.76
C ALA A 142 1.95 5.37 -13.21
N ASN A 143 1.44 6.52 -13.65
CA ASN A 143 2.25 7.68 -14.04
C ASN A 143 2.75 8.52 -12.84
N GLY A 144 2.50 8.08 -11.60
CA GLY A 144 2.94 8.76 -10.38
C GLY A 144 1.95 9.80 -9.84
N ASP A 145 0.85 10.06 -10.55
CA ASP A 145 -0.28 10.86 -10.06
C ASP A 145 -1.22 9.94 -9.26
N LEU A 146 -0.78 9.59 -8.05
CA LEU A 146 -1.66 8.94 -7.07
C LEU A 146 -2.92 9.79 -6.91
N PRO A 147 -4.12 9.18 -6.84
CA PRO A 147 -5.35 9.90 -6.57
C PRO A 147 -5.21 10.63 -5.23
N LYS A 148 -4.92 11.94 -5.30
CA LYS A 148 -4.77 12.78 -4.11
C LYS A 148 -6.11 12.80 -3.41
N VAL A 149 -6.12 12.25 -2.20
CA VAL A 149 -7.27 12.22 -1.32
C VAL A 149 -7.58 13.61 -0.80
N GLU A 150 -8.38 14.37 -1.55
CA GLU A 150 -8.93 15.62 -1.04
C GLU A 150 -10.06 15.41 -0.02
N HIS A 151 -10.46 14.17 0.31
CA HIS A 151 -11.61 13.96 1.21
C HIS A 151 -11.44 12.96 2.37
N LEU A 152 -10.29 12.30 2.55
CA LEU A 152 -10.12 11.31 3.65
C LEU A 152 -9.00 11.64 4.65
N VAL A 153 -8.31 12.77 4.51
CA VAL A 153 -7.23 13.18 5.44
C VAL A 153 -7.75 14.07 6.58
N GLN A 154 -9.03 14.48 6.59
CA GLN A 154 -9.53 15.42 7.60
C GLN A 154 -9.76 14.85 9.02
N MET A 155 -9.60 13.55 9.29
CA MET A 155 -9.87 13.02 10.64
C MET A 155 -8.64 12.66 11.47
N ARG A 156 -7.43 12.63 10.92
CA ARG A 156 -6.26 12.30 11.74
C ARG A 156 -4.97 12.73 11.04
N THR A 157 -4.17 13.48 11.77
CA THR A 157 -2.75 13.82 11.51
C THR A 157 -2.50 15.11 10.70
N VAL A 158 -1.94 16.07 11.46
CA VAL A 158 -1.03 17.18 11.12
C VAL A 158 -0.66 17.29 9.63
N PRO A 159 -0.78 18.48 9.00
CA PRO A 159 -0.65 18.65 7.56
C PRO A 159 0.72 18.19 7.07
N LEU A 160 0.72 17.09 6.30
CA LEU A 160 1.89 16.63 5.55
C LEU A 160 2.10 17.62 4.41
N ILE A 161 3.14 18.44 4.53
CA ILE A 161 3.57 19.39 3.50
C ILE A 161 3.79 18.58 2.20
N PRO A 162 3.11 18.89 1.09
CA PRO A 162 3.27 18.14 -0.16
C PRO A 162 4.74 18.13 -0.58
N GLN A 163 5.28 16.96 -0.93
CA GLN A 163 6.71 16.73 -1.24
C GLN A 163 7.29 17.73 -2.27
N PHE A 164 6.46 18.33 -3.13
CA PHE A 164 6.86 19.39 -4.05
C PHE A 164 7.39 20.67 -3.39
N ALA A 165 6.96 20.99 -2.16
CA ALA A 165 7.48 22.15 -1.43
C ALA A 165 8.89 21.90 -0.89
N ILE A 166 9.21 20.66 -0.51
CA ILE A 166 10.55 20.27 -0.05
C ILE A 166 11.54 20.36 -1.22
N GLN A 167 11.15 19.91 -2.42
CA GLN A 167 12.03 19.95 -3.59
C GLN A 167 12.39 21.40 -4.00
N ARG A 168 11.43 22.33 -3.96
CA ARG A 168 11.70 23.76 -4.27
C ARG A 168 12.69 24.40 -3.28
N GLU A 169 12.63 24.03 -2.01
CA GLU A 169 13.50 24.59 -0.99
C GLU A 169 14.91 23.95 -1.04
N ILE A 170 15.01 22.66 -1.37
CA ILE A 170 16.29 22.00 -1.68
C ILE A 170 16.97 22.68 -2.89
N ASP A 171 16.22 22.98 -3.95
CA ASP A 171 16.76 23.63 -5.16
C ASP A 171 17.21 25.08 -4.90
N LYS A 172 16.53 25.82 -4.01
CA LYS A 172 17.00 27.15 -3.55
C LYS A 172 18.32 27.05 -2.79
N HIS A 173 18.46 26.08 -1.89
CA HIS A 173 19.69 25.90 -1.12
C HIS A 173 20.86 25.43 -2.01
N ALA A 174 20.61 24.60 -3.03
CA ALA A 174 21.62 24.19 -4.01
C ALA A 174 22.19 25.39 -4.79
N LYS A 175 21.33 26.28 -5.31
CA LYS A 175 21.75 27.50 -6.01
C LYS A 175 22.51 28.50 -5.12
N ALA A 176 22.25 28.49 -3.81
CA ALA A 176 22.97 29.34 -2.85
C ALA A 176 24.40 28.85 -2.55
N ASN A 177 24.64 27.54 -2.65
CA ASN A 177 25.96 26.96 -2.38
C ASN A 177 26.93 27.15 -3.56
N ASP A 178 26.42 27.13 -4.80
CA ASP A 178 27.21 27.40 -5.99
C ASP A 178 27.71 28.86 -6.07
N LYS A 179 26.94 29.81 -5.53
CA LYS A 179 27.39 31.21 -5.41
C LYS A 179 28.44 31.43 -4.30
N LYS A 180 28.57 30.50 -3.34
CA LYS A 180 29.59 30.57 -2.27
C LYS A 180 30.91 29.90 -2.67
N SER A 181 30.89 28.88 -3.54
CA SER A 181 32.12 28.25 -4.05
C SER A 181 32.90 29.19 -4.99
N ALA A 182 32.21 30.02 -5.78
CA ALA A 182 32.84 30.99 -6.69
C ALA A 182 33.55 32.17 -5.99
N LYS A 183 33.30 32.42 -4.69
CA LYS A 183 33.98 33.49 -3.92
C LYS A 183 35.21 33.03 -3.13
N LYS A 184 35.52 31.72 -3.08
CA LYS A 184 36.64 31.19 -2.28
C LYS A 184 37.94 30.88 -3.06
N SER A 185 37.98 31.05 -4.39
CA SER A 185 39.19 30.79 -5.20
C SER A 185 40.04 32.04 -5.51
N GLY A 186 39.71 33.22 -4.96
CA GLY A 186 40.40 34.47 -5.26
C GLY A 186 41.13 35.12 -4.10
N LYS A 187 42.16 34.48 -3.51
CA LYS A 187 43.30 35.15 -2.83
C LYS A 187 44.28 34.15 -2.21
N SER A 188 45.44 33.97 -2.81
CA SER A 188 46.68 33.55 -2.13
C SER A 188 47.89 34.04 -2.94
N LYS A 189 48.30 35.29 -2.70
CA LYS A 189 49.64 35.79 -3.04
C LYS A 189 50.58 35.56 -1.85
N SER A 190 51.88 35.46 -2.16
CA SER A 190 53.06 35.34 -1.29
C SER A 190 53.32 33.92 -0.77
N GLY A 191 54.48 33.28 -0.93
CA GLY A 191 55.84 33.77 -1.19
C GLY A 191 56.71 33.41 0.01
N LYS A 192 57.61 32.41 -0.10
CA LYS A 192 58.89 32.35 0.63
C LYS A 192 59.74 31.14 0.24
N LYS A 193 60.91 31.48 -0.30
CA LYS A 193 62.24 30.86 -0.21
C LYS A 193 62.34 29.52 0.54
N SER A 194 62.98 28.54 -0.12
CA SER A 194 63.89 27.60 0.55
C SER A 194 65.10 27.34 -0.35
N GLY A 195 66.28 27.53 0.24
CA GLY A 195 67.56 27.12 -0.33
C GLY A 195 67.99 25.74 0.16
N LYS A 196 69.25 25.40 -0.15
CA LYS A 196 69.97 24.11 -0.03
C LYS A 196 69.76 23.24 -1.27
N GLY A 197 70.77 22.63 -1.88
CA GLY A 197 72.17 22.47 -1.53
C GLY A 197 72.79 21.47 -2.52
N LYS A 198 74.07 21.70 -2.82
CA LYS A 198 75.04 20.90 -3.58
C LYS A 198 74.80 19.38 -3.60
N GLN A 199 75.11 18.73 -4.73
CA GLN A 199 76.21 17.75 -4.93
C GLN A 199 76.11 17.14 -6.36
N LYS A 200 77.14 17.25 -7.21
CA LYS A 200 78.13 16.19 -7.53
C LYS A 200 77.44 14.87 -7.97
N LYS A 201 77.78 14.17 -9.05
CA LYS A 201 79.03 14.02 -9.82
C LYS A 201 78.77 12.93 -10.88
N LYS A 202 79.64 12.89 -11.92
CA LYS A 202 80.06 11.72 -12.72
C LYS A 202 79.01 11.20 -13.72
N LYS A 203 79.36 10.85 -14.96
CA LYS A 203 80.64 10.52 -15.60
C LYS A 203 80.53 10.85 -17.08
#